data_AF-A0A958YSC4-F1
#
_entry.id   AF-A0A958YSC4-F1
#
_cell.length_a   1.000
_cell.length_b   1.000
_cell.length_c   1.000
_cell.angle_alpha   90.00
_cell.angle_beta   90.00
_cell.angle_gamma   90.00
#
_symmetry.space_group_name_H-M   'P 1'
#
loop_
_entity.id
_entity.type
_entity.pdbx_description
1 polymer ?
#
loop_
_entity_poly.entity_id
_entity_poly.type
_entity_poly.pdbx_seq_one_letter_code
_entity_poly.pdbx_strand_id
1 'polypeptide(L)'
;MKRRKFIQNASLSTIGIAVGSSVFASENNISSFTSEEKKNENPSENFPLVIATWNVNDSTAEAWRVLQEGKSALDAVEKGCMIEEANAEGQSVGIGGLPDRDGNVTLDACIMDSKGNYGAVVYLQNIVHPISVARKVMEDTPHVILAGKGAEQFAYSEGFQKTNLLTEASK
;
A
#
# COMPACT_ATOMS: atom_id res chain seq x y z
N MET A 1 -14.20 16.48 -10.13
CA MET A 1 -15.56 15.89 -10.08
C MET A 1 -15.53 14.64 -9.22
N LYS A 2 -16.37 14.54 -8.15
CA LYS A 2 -16.32 13.44 -7.16
C LYS A 2 -16.98 12.17 -7.71
N ARG A 3 -16.19 11.14 -8.06
CA ARG A 3 -16.61 9.81 -8.55
C ARG A 3 -17.71 9.12 -7.72
N ARG A 4 -17.85 9.47 -6.44
CA ARG A 4 -18.78 8.81 -5.49
C ARG A 4 -20.26 9.13 -5.71
N LYS A 5 -20.62 10.20 -6.43
CA LYS A 5 -22.03 10.56 -6.69
C LYS A 5 -22.69 9.74 -7.81
N PHE A 6 -21.91 9.08 -8.66
CA PHE A 6 -22.45 8.35 -9.82
C PHE A 6 -23.06 6.99 -9.41
N ILE A 7 -22.43 6.28 -8.47
CA ILE A 7 -22.92 4.98 -7.98
C ILE A 7 -24.20 5.14 -7.14
N GLN A 8 -24.31 6.23 -6.36
CA GLN A 8 -25.48 6.47 -5.50
C GLN A 8 -26.79 6.70 -6.26
N ASN A 9 -26.72 7.17 -7.50
CA ASN A 9 -27.91 7.39 -8.33
C ASN A 9 -28.34 6.13 -9.11
N ALA A 10 -27.57 5.04 -9.09
CA ALA A 10 -27.87 3.82 -9.84
C ALA A 10 -28.70 2.79 -9.06
N SER A 11 -28.87 2.94 -7.74
CA SER A 11 -29.51 1.92 -6.89
C SER A 11 -31.02 2.11 -6.66
N LEU A 12 -31.68 3.07 -7.30
CA LEU A 12 -33.08 3.41 -7.04
C LEU A 12 -34.09 2.92 -8.10
N SER A 13 -33.67 2.10 -9.06
CA SER A 13 -34.51 1.70 -10.21
C SER A 13 -34.93 0.21 -10.26
N THR A 14 -34.77 -0.57 -9.19
CA THR A 14 -35.18 -2.00 -9.17
C THR A 14 -36.13 -2.36 -8.02
N ILE A 15 -37.09 -1.50 -7.71
CA ILE A 15 -38.27 -1.88 -6.92
C ILE A 15 -39.33 -2.37 -7.90
N GLY A 16 -39.34 -3.67 -8.18
CA GLY A 16 -40.38 -4.28 -8.99
C GLY A 16 -39.96 -5.64 -9.53
N ILE A 17 -40.18 -6.69 -8.74
CA ILE A 17 -40.77 -7.98 -9.15
C ILE A 17 -40.87 -8.90 -7.91
N ALA A 18 -42.11 -9.31 -7.65
CA ALA A 18 -42.58 -10.54 -7.00
C ALA A 18 -42.29 -10.82 -5.51
N VAL A 19 -43.30 -10.46 -4.72
CA VAL A 19 -43.87 -11.26 -3.63
C VAL A 19 -44.12 -12.71 -4.10
N GLY A 20 -43.75 -13.71 -3.30
CA GLY A 20 -44.42 -15.03 -3.36
C GLY A 20 -43.55 -16.28 -3.16
N SER A 21 -43.86 -16.99 -2.07
CA SER A 21 -43.82 -18.46 -1.91
C SER A 21 -42.50 -19.12 -1.48
N SER A 22 -42.45 -19.39 -0.18
CA SER A 22 -41.91 -20.60 0.44
C SER A 22 -42.09 -21.86 -0.42
N VAL A 23 -40.99 -22.53 -0.76
CA VAL A 23 -40.99 -23.91 -1.24
C VAL A 23 -40.08 -24.74 -0.34
N PHE A 24 -40.69 -25.62 0.44
CA PHE A 24 -40.04 -26.72 1.14
C PHE A 24 -39.67 -27.82 0.13
N ALA A 25 -38.42 -28.30 0.20
CA ALA A 25 -37.93 -29.62 -0.22
C ALA A 25 -36.40 -29.59 -0.02
N SER A 26 -35.69 -30.58 0.50
CA SER A 26 -35.94 -31.95 0.92
C SER A 26 -34.74 -32.29 1.82
N GLU A 27 -34.96 -32.96 2.94
CA GLU A 27 -33.88 -33.61 3.69
C GLU A 27 -33.14 -34.58 2.77
N ASN A 28 -31.82 -34.47 2.72
CA ASN A 28 -30.97 -35.56 2.28
C ASN A 28 -29.77 -35.61 3.23
N ASN A 29 -29.67 -36.76 3.89
CA ASN A 29 -28.58 -37.19 4.76
C ASN A 29 -27.21 -36.76 4.22
N ILE A 30 -26.62 -35.73 4.83
CA ILE A 30 -25.19 -35.50 4.76
C ILE A 30 -24.60 -36.17 5.99
N SER A 31 -23.95 -37.30 5.74
CA SER A 31 -23.08 -38.01 6.67
C SER A 31 -22.28 -37.03 7.52
N SER A 32 -22.49 -37.08 8.83
CA SER A 32 -21.74 -36.31 9.82
C SER A 32 -20.27 -36.69 9.75
N PHE A 33 -19.50 -35.90 8.99
CA PHE A 33 -18.07 -35.76 9.24
C PHE A 33 -17.95 -35.10 10.62
N THR A 34 -17.67 -35.91 11.65
CA THR A 34 -17.17 -35.41 12.92
C THR A 34 -15.79 -34.81 12.66
N SER A 35 -15.79 -33.53 12.29
CA SER A 35 -14.61 -32.69 12.40
C SER A 35 -14.34 -32.51 13.88
N GLU A 36 -13.17 -32.93 14.32
CA GLU A 36 -12.65 -32.52 15.62
C GLU A 36 -12.68 -30.99 15.65
N GLU A 37 -13.49 -30.42 16.55
CA GLU A 37 -13.47 -28.99 16.84
C GLU A 37 -12.08 -28.64 17.36
N LYS A 38 -11.17 -28.21 16.46
CA LYS A 38 -10.05 -27.38 16.86
C LYS A 38 -10.65 -26.16 17.54
N LYS A 39 -10.33 -25.98 18.82
CA LYS A 39 -10.64 -24.78 19.59
C LYS A 39 -10.40 -23.55 18.71
N ASN A 40 -11.44 -22.75 18.50
CA ASN A 40 -11.33 -21.42 17.92
C ASN A 40 -10.40 -20.59 18.81
N GLU A 41 -9.12 -20.51 18.45
CA GLU A 41 -8.28 -19.40 18.88
C GLU A 41 -8.91 -18.14 18.27
N ASN A 42 -9.44 -17.26 19.11
CA ASN A 42 -9.99 -15.99 18.65
C ASN A 42 -8.88 -15.26 17.85
N PRO A 43 -9.10 -14.90 16.58
CA PRO A 43 -8.10 -14.19 15.77
C PRO A 43 -7.72 -12.79 16.29
N SER A 44 -8.33 -12.34 17.39
CA SER A 44 -8.23 -10.97 17.91
C SER A 44 -7.07 -10.72 18.87
N GLU A 45 -6.24 -11.70 19.21
CA GLU A 45 -5.19 -11.51 20.23
C GLU A 45 -3.81 -11.07 19.70
N ASN A 46 -3.57 -11.05 18.39
CA ASN A 46 -2.24 -10.78 17.82
C ASN A 46 -2.13 -9.50 16.98
N PHE A 47 -2.75 -8.38 17.42
CA PHE A 47 -2.60 -7.08 16.78
C PHE A 47 -2.13 -5.98 17.75
N PRO A 48 -1.35 -4.99 17.29
CA PRO A 48 -0.89 -4.78 15.91
C PRO A 48 0.10 -5.84 15.41
N LEU A 49 0.28 -5.94 14.09
CA LEU A 49 1.23 -6.84 13.43
C LEU A 49 1.83 -6.13 12.21
N VAL A 50 3.15 -6.27 12.02
CA VAL A 50 3.88 -5.76 10.85
C VAL A 50 4.63 -6.92 10.21
N ILE A 51 4.53 -7.04 8.88
CA ILE A 51 5.24 -8.03 8.09
C ILE A 51 5.88 -7.31 6.90
N ALA A 52 7.13 -7.63 6.61
CA ALA A 52 7.87 -7.12 5.46
C ALA A 52 8.63 -8.25 4.75
N THR A 53 8.97 -8.03 3.48
CA THR A 53 9.79 -8.94 2.69
C THR A 53 11.27 -8.82 3.05
N TRP A 54 12.00 -9.95 3.01
CA TRP A 54 13.44 -10.06 3.28
C TRP A 54 13.84 -9.80 4.75
N ASN A 55 15.15 -9.72 5.00
CA ASN A 55 15.72 -9.49 6.33
C ASN A 55 15.88 -7.98 6.61
N VAL A 56 14.76 -7.30 6.87
CA VAL A 56 14.68 -5.85 7.08
C VAL A 56 14.22 -5.51 8.50
N ASN A 57 15.03 -5.94 9.48
CA ASN A 57 14.68 -5.85 10.90
C ASN A 57 14.47 -4.39 11.34
N ASP A 58 15.29 -3.46 10.85
CA ASP A 58 15.18 -2.04 11.21
C ASP A 58 13.90 -1.41 10.63
N SER A 59 13.53 -1.75 9.40
CA SER A 59 12.28 -1.31 8.76
C SER A 59 11.04 -1.78 9.52
N THR A 60 11.01 -3.05 9.92
CA THR A 60 9.89 -3.60 10.72
C THR A 60 9.87 -3.05 12.14
N ALA A 61 11.03 -2.83 12.76
CA ALA A 61 11.15 -2.20 14.07
C ALA A 61 10.64 -0.76 14.06
N GLU A 62 10.95 0.02 13.02
CA GLU A 62 10.46 1.40 12.87
C GLU A 62 8.94 1.43 12.69
N ALA A 63 8.39 0.59 11.80
CA ALA A 63 6.95 0.47 11.64
C ALA A 63 6.25 0.06 12.95
N TRP A 64 6.84 -0.88 13.70
CA TRP A 64 6.35 -1.28 15.02
C TRP A 64 6.36 -0.12 16.02
N ARG A 65 7.44 0.65 16.06
CA ARG A 65 7.57 1.85 16.90
C ARG A 65 6.44 2.84 16.61
N VAL A 66 6.14 3.09 15.34
CA VAL A 66 5.06 3.98 14.92
C VAL A 66 3.68 3.46 15.36
N LEU A 67 3.43 2.15 15.28
CA LEU A 67 2.19 1.56 15.79
C LEU A 67 2.06 1.65 17.31
N GLN A 68 3.16 1.48 18.05
CA GLN A 68 3.16 1.64 19.52
C GLN A 68 2.86 3.08 19.95
N GLU A 69 3.14 4.08 19.10
CA GLU A 69 2.73 5.47 19.31
C GLU A 69 1.23 5.71 19.05
N GLY A 70 0.47 4.69 18.66
CA GLY A 70 -0.96 4.80 18.34
C GLY A 70 -1.25 5.47 16.99
N LYS A 71 -0.24 5.59 16.11
CA LYS A 71 -0.42 6.11 14.75
C LYS A 71 -1.06 5.07 13.83
N SER A 72 -1.48 5.51 12.64
CA SER A 72 -2.18 4.63 11.71
C SER A 72 -1.25 3.59 11.08
N ALA A 73 -1.83 2.47 10.61
CA ALA A 73 -1.09 1.48 9.82
C ALA A 73 -0.45 2.09 8.56
N LEU A 74 -1.08 3.10 7.97
CA LEU A 74 -0.54 3.84 6.81
C LEU A 74 0.74 4.60 7.18
N ASP A 75 0.75 5.27 8.33
CA ASP A 75 1.94 5.97 8.83
C ASP A 75 3.06 4.98 9.16
N ALA A 76 2.71 3.83 9.72
CA ALA A 76 3.68 2.80 10.09
C ALA A 76 4.39 2.21 8.86
N VAL A 77 3.64 1.82 7.82
CA VAL A 77 4.25 1.25 6.61
C VAL A 77 5.08 2.29 5.85
N GLU A 78 4.65 3.55 5.80
CA GLU A 78 5.45 4.62 5.18
C GLU A 78 6.79 4.75 5.90
N LYS A 79 6.79 4.87 7.23
CA LYS A 79 8.03 5.04 8.01
C LYS A 79 8.93 3.81 7.97
N GLY A 80 8.36 2.61 7.97
CA GLY A 80 9.12 1.38 7.78
C GLY A 80 9.83 1.34 6.43
N CYS A 81 9.14 1.65 5.32
CA CYS A 81 9.74 1.68 3.98
C CYS A 81 10.85 2.74 3.86
N MET A 82 10.70 3.90 4.51
CA MET A 82 11.70 4.97 4.48
C MET A 82 13.07 4.56 5.03
N ILE A 83 13.15 3.51 5.86
CA ILE A 83 14.41 2.99 6.40
C ILE A 83 15.29 2.41 5.29
N GLU A 84 14.78 1.44 4.52
CA GLU A 84 15.54 0.89 3.39
C GLU A 84 15.78 1.94 2.29
N GLU A 85 14.82 2.83 2.05
CA GLU A 85 14.97 3.89 1.04
C GLU A 85 16.12 4.87 1.35
N ALA A 86 16.47 5.04 2.64
CA ALA A 86 17.58 5.88 3.09
C ALA A 86 18.90 5.11 3.25
N ASN A 87 18.89 3.79 3.08
CA ASN A 87 20.06 2.94 3.27
C ASN A 87 20.97 2.97 2.03
N ALA A 88 21.92 3.90 1.98
CA ALA A 88 22.85 4.05 0.86
C ALA A 88 23.81 2.87 0.64
N GLU A 89 23.94 1.96 1.62
CA GLU A 89 24.68 0.71 1.49
C GLU A 89 23.81 -0.39 0.85
N GLY A 90 22.49 -0.25 0.94
CA GLY A 90 21.52 -1.08 0.24
C GLY A 90 21.48 -0.75 -1.25
N GLN A 91 21.45 -1.78 -2.09
CA GLN A 91 21.51 -1.62 -3.56
C GLN A 91 20.19 -1.96 -4.27
N SER A 92 19.11 -2.19 -3.54
CA SER A 92 17.80 -2.59 -4.10
C SER A 92 16.66 -1.61 -3.86
N VAL A 93 16.80 -0.64 -2.94
CA VAL A 93 15.71 0.28 -2.55
C VAL A 93 16.29 1.68 -2.33
N GLY A 94 15.67 2.71 -2.91
CA GLY A 94 16.02 4.10 -2.63
C GLY A 94 17.43 4.54 -3.07
N ILE A 95 18.08 5.35 -2.24
CA ILE A 95 19.45 5.82 -2.48
C ILE A 95 20.43 4.65 -2.50
N GLY A 96 21.36 4.65 -3.45
CA GLY A 96 22.27 3.51 -3.64
C GLY A 96 21.68 2.36 -4.45
N GLY A 97 20.39 2.41 -4.83
CA GLY A 97 19.79 1.45 -5.75
C GLY A 97 20.57 1.29 -7.05
N LEU A 98 20.70 0.07 -7.56
CA LEU A 98 21.36 -0.20 -8.84
C LEU A 98 20.64 0.54 -9.98
N PRO A 99 21.40 1.19 -10.89
CA PRO A 99 20.81 1.96 -11.98
C PRO A 99 20.23 1.08 -13.09
N ASP A 100 19.45 1.71 -13.97
CA ASP A 100 19.12 1.14 -15.28
C ASP A 100 20.38 1.05 -16.18
N ARG A 101 20.22 0.42 -17.35
CA ARG A 101 21.32 0.20 -18.31
C ARG A 101 22.01 1.49 -18.79
N ASP A 102 21.34 2.63 -18.62
CA ASP A 102 21.79 3.95 -19.06
C ASP A 102 22.39 4.74 -17.88
N GLY A 103 22.54 4.11 -16.70
CA GLY A 103 23.16 4.70 -15.51
C GLY A 103 22.20 5.52 -14.64
N ASN A 104 20.89 5.44 -14.86
CA ASN A 104 19.92 6.23 -14.10
C ASN A 104 19.31 5.40 -12.97
N VAL A 105 19.36 5.91 -11.74
CA VAL A 105 18.62 5.32 -10.62
C VAL A 105 17.18 5.80 -10.69
N THR A 106 16.27 4.90 -11.02
CA THR A 106 14.82 5.14 -11.13
C THR A 106 14.07 4.27 -10.15
N LEU A 107 13.17 4.85 -9.37
CA LEU A 107 12.50 4.19 -8.27
C LEU A 107 11.00 4.09 -8.51
N ASP A 108 10.43 2.98 -8.05
CA ASP A 108 9.00 2.70 -8.08
C ASP A 108 8.50 2.49 -6.65
N ALA A 109 7.36 3.10 -6.31
CA ALA A 109 6.73 2.88 -5.01
C ALA A 109 5.22 3.07 -5.10
N CYS A 110 4.48 2.35 -4.25
CA CYS A 110 3.04 2.56 -4.08
C CYS A 110 2.60 2.31 -2.65
N ILE A 111 1.49 2.94 -2.26
CA ILE A 111 0.92 2.85 -0.93
C ILE A 111 -0.61 2.78 -1.01
N MET A 112 -1.24 2.04 -0.09
CA MET A 112 -2.69 1.88 -0.02
C MET A 112 -3.16 1.92 1.43
N ASP A 113 -4.29 2.58 1.69
CA ASP A 113 -4.93 2.58 3.00
C ASP A 113 -6.07 1.55 3.11
N SER A 114 -6.61 1.38 4.33
CA SER A 114 -7.70 0.43 4.61
C SER A 114 -9.04 0.79 3.96
N LYS A 115 -9.17 2.00 3.40
CA LYS A 115 -10.38 2.47 2.70
C LYS A 115 -10.25 2.31 1.18
N GLY A 116 -9.13 1.78 0.70
CA GLY A 116 -8.84 1.60 -0.72
C GLY A 116 -8.39 2.89 -1.41
N ASN A 117 -7.99 3.93 -0.67
CA ASN A 117 -7.24 5.03 -1.27
C ASN A 117 -5.84 4.52 -1.63
N TYR A 118 -5.32 4.94 -2.78
CA TYR A 118 -4.08 4.42 -3.35
C TYR A 118 -3.31 5.52 -4.06
N GLY A 119 -1.98 5.45 -3.99
CA GLY A 119 -1.08 6.31 -4.74
C GLY A 119 0.21 5.59 -5.11
N ALA A 120 0.79 5.98 -6.24
CA ALA A 120 2.04 5.41 -6.73
C ALA A 120 2.86 6.39 -7.56
N VAL A 121 4.15 6.09 -7.61
CA VAL A 121 5.11 6.68 -8.55
C VAL A 121 5.87 5.57 -9.25
N VAL A 122 6.14 5.76 -10.54
CA VAL A 122 6.98 4.86 -11.33
C VAL A 122 8.02 5.64 -12.10
N TYR A 123 9.20 5.04 -12.30
CA TYR A 123 10.34 5.68 -12.97
C TYR A 123 10.73 7.03 -12.34
N LEU A 124 10.54 7.18 -11.02
CA LEU A 124 10.86 8.42 -10.30
C LEU A 124 12.36 8.53 -10.10
N GLN A 125 12.94 9.68 -10.45
CA GLN A 125 14.36 9.94 -10.24
C GLN A 125 14.58 11.06 -9.22
N ASN A 126 15.77 11.06 -8.62
CA ASN A 126 16.30 12.13 -7.78
C ASN A 126 15.56 12.41 -6.46
N ILE A 127 14.70 11.51 -5.99
CA ILE A 127 14.00 11.61 -4.70
C ILE A 127 14.34 10.38 -3.87
N VAL A 128 14.82 10.58 -2.64
CA VAL A 128 15.24 9.46 -1.76
C VAL A 128 14.04 8.61 -1.35
N HIS A 129 12.90 9.23 -1.04
CA HIS A 129 11.71 8.57 -0.48
C HIS A 129 10.54 8.51 -1.47
N PRO A 130 10.56 7.60 -2.46
CA PRO A 130 9.45 7.45 -3.41
C PRO A 130 8.14 7.04 -2.71
N ILE A 131 8.15 6.31 -1.59
CA ILE A 131 6.91 5.93 -0.87
C ILE A 131 6.15 7.15 -0.35
N SER A 132 6.85 8.17 0.13
CA SER A 132 6.24 9.42 0.60
C SER A 132 5.69 10.23 -0.57
N VAL A 133 6.34 10.20 -1.74
CA VAL A 133 5.77 10.82 -2.96
C VAL A 133 4.51 10.06 -3.39
N ALA A 134 4.51 8.73 -3.35
CA ALA A 134 3.33 7.92 -3.64
C ALA A 134 2.16 8.25 -2.70
N ARG A 135 2.42 8.46 -1.40
CA ARG A 135 1.42 8.93 -0.44
C ARG A 135 0.88 10.31 -0.81
N LYS A 136 1.75 11.22 -1.24
CA LYS A 136 1.35 12.55 -1.74
C LYS A 136 0.49 12.47 -3.01
N VAL A 137 0.79 11.54 -3.93
CA VAL A 137 -0.09 11.27 -5.08
C VAL A 137 -1.49 10.88 -4.62
N MET A 138 -1.59 10.00 -3.60
CA MET A 138 -2.86 9.55 -3.04
C MET A 138 -3.66 10.67 -2.36
N GLU A 139 -3.00 11.52 -1.58
CA GLU A 139 -3.66 12.50 -0.71
C GLU A 139 -3.94 13.84 -1.42
N ASP A 140 -3.02 14.30 -2.27
CA ASP A 140 -3.00 15.68 -2.76
C ASP A 140 -3.33 15.79 -4.26
N THR A 141 -3.63 14.67 -4.94
CA THR A 141 -4.00 14.67 -6.37
C THR A 141 -5.32 13.94 -6.64
N PRO A 142 -6.00 14.23 -7.76
CA PRO A 142 -7.14 13.43 -8.22
C PRO A 142 -6.70 12.14 -8.96
N HIS A 143 -5.39 11.89 -9.08
CA HIS A 143 -4.80 10.76 -9.78
C HIS A 143 -4.31 9.71 -8.77
N VAL A 144 -3.87 8.56 -9.28
CA VAL A 144 -3.43 7.44 -8.45
C VAL A 144 -2.02 6.94 -8.81
N ILE A 145 -1.50 7.30 -9.97
CA ILE A 145 -0.15 6.94 -10.42
C ILE A 145 0.42 8.12 -11.20
N LEU A 146 1.65 8.53 -10.89
CA LEU A 146 2.45 9.43 -11.70
C LEU A 146 3.72 8.73 -12.18
N ALA A 147 4.27 9.16 -13.32
CA ALA A 147 5.43 8.51 -13.93
C ALA A 147 6.52 9.51 -14.31
N GLY A 148 7.78 9.08 -14.21
CA GLY A 148 8.94 9.76 -14.77
C GLY A 148 9.04 11.23 -14.34
N LYS A 149 9.28 12.10 -15.34
CA LYS A 149 9.47 13.54 -15.09
C LYS A 149 8.25 14.22 -14.45
N GLY A 150 7.04 13.74 -14.76
CA GLY A 150 5.82 14.27 -14.15
C GLY A 150 5.73 13.96 -12.65
N ALA A 151 6.18 12.77 -12.23
CA ALA A 151 6.28 12.41 -10.81
C ALA A 151 7.35 13.26 -10.10
N GLU A 152 8.49 13.51 -10.74
CA GLU A 152 9.57 14.34 -10.19
C GLU A 152 9.12 15.80 -10.00
N GLN A 153 8.45 16.38 -11.01
CA GLN A 153 7.90 17.74 -10.91
C GLN A 153 6.87 17.86 -9.78
N PHE A 154 6.00 16.87 -9.63
CA PHE A 154 5.05 16.82 -8.54
C PHE A 154 5.74 16.72 -7.17
N ALA A 155 6.76 15.86 -7.05
CA ALA A 155 7.54 15.76 -5.82
C ALA A 155 8.16 17.11 -5.43
N TYR A 156 8.69 17.86 -6.39
CA TYR A 156 9.23 19.19 -6.12
C TYR A 156 8.17 20.21 -5.72
N SER A 157 6.96 20.17 -6.30
CA SER A 157 5.87 21.03 -5.84
C SER A 157 5.41 20.72 -4.42
N GLU A 158 5.58 19.47 -3.98
CA GLU A 158 5.32 19.02 -2.61
C GLU A 158 6.50 19.27 -1.64
N GLY A 159 7.58 19.90 -2.11
CA GLY A 159 8.71 20.31 -1.28
C GLY A 159 9.83 19.26 -1.11
N PHE A 160 9.76 18.13 -1.82
CA PHE A 160 10.83 17.14 -1.81
C PHE A 160 12.10 17.72 -2.45
N GLN A 161 13.26 17.32 -1.92
CA GLN A 161 14.54 17.84 -2.38
C GLN A 161 15.14 16.93 -3.46
N LYS A 162 15.79 17.56 -4.44
CA LYS A 162 16.55 16.84 -5.46
C LYS A 162 17.84 16.29 -4.86
N THR A 163 18.03 14.98 -4.92
CA THR A 163 19.20 14.28 -4.42
C THR A 163 19.79 13.39 -5.51
N ASN A 164 21.13 13.34 -5.63
CA ASN A 164 21.76 12.33 -6.47
C ASN A 164 21.67 10.96 -5.78
N LEU A 165 20.94 10.02 -6.38
CA LEU A 165 20.71 8.69 -5.83
C LEU A 165 21.84 7.70 -6.13
N LEU A 166 22.63 7.96 -7.17
CA LEU A 166 23.70 7.07 -7.61
C LEU A 166 24.95 7.26 -6.76
N THR A 167 25.25 6.26 -5.94
CA THR A 167 26.46 6.18 -5.11
C THR A 167 27.62 5.55 -5.89
N GLU A 168 28.87 5.75 -5.46
CA GLU A 168 30.04 5.13 -6.11
C GLU A 168 30.00 3.59 -6.08
N ALA A 169 29.40 3.01 -5.03
CA ALA A 169 29.27 1.55 -4.90
C ALA A 169 28.31 0.94 -5.94
N SER A 170 27.42 1.75 -6.53
CA SER A 170 26.39 1.30 -7.47
C SER A 170 26.62 1.79 -8.90
N LYS A 171 27.78 2.42 -9.16
CA LYS A 171 28.22 2.83 -10.50
C LYS A 171 28.83 1.69 -11.31
#